data_AF-A0A1E5W3V9-F1
#
_entry.id   AF-A0A1E5W3V9-F1
#
_cell.length_a   1.000
_cell.length_b   1.000
_cell.length_c   1.000
_cell.angle_alpha   90.00
_cell.angle_beta   90.00
_cell.angle_gamma   90.00
#
_symmetry.space_group_name_H-M   'P 1'
#
loop_
_entity.id
_entity.type
_entity.pdbx_description
1 polymer ?
#
loop_
_entity_poly.entity_id
_entity_poly.type
_entity_poly.pdbx_seq_one_letter_code
_entity_poly.pdbx_strand_id
1 'polypeptide(L)'
;MAQPPPETLSLAGRRVAFTTPQTGAGGYGGRLGALLRQRGAHPVPAPTIAVQPHDPDRLGPLLLPGALDPFAAIAFTSRSGISAFARALPTSSHHRPLSDSALPFTVAALGSDADLLDRAFLDRLCGGGDAGARVVTVLVPDVPTPAGLVEALGRGSGRRVLCPVPDVVGLREPPVVPDFLAGLEAAGWVPVRAPAYTTCWAGPGCAGPLVDPDAAAPDAVVFTSTAEVEGLLKGLDAAGWSWEGLRARWPGMVVAAHGPVTAGGARSLGVEVDVEETLVPAVKGTLNVLKSCKKNPFLKRVVLTSSSSAVDLKIVPSLLFSSKAMVWPGEASDVLGLFQGDTARFSCYGRMGYVHIDDVASSHILLYETPEATGRYLCSSVVLDNDELVSFLAKRYPIFPIPRRLDNPYGKQTYQLNTSKLEGLGFKFRGVQEMFDDCVQSLKDQGHLLECPL
;
A
#
# COMPACT_ATOMS: atom_id res chain seq x y z
N MET A 1 -1.66 9.15 34.98
CA MET A 1 -1.38 9.29 33.53
C MET A 1 -2.52 10.07 32.93
N ALA A 2 -2.27 11.33 32.55
CA ALA A 2 -3.27 12.16 31.88
C ALA A 2 -3.49 11.64 30.46
N GLN A 3 -4.75 11.56 30.03
CA GLN A 3 -5.10 11.27 28.64
C GLN A 3 -4.47 12.32 27.72
N PRO A 4 -3.94 11.93 26.55
CA PRO A 4 -3.46 12.89 25.57
C PRO A 4 -4.62 13.79 25.10
N PRO A 5 -4.36 15.05 24.74
CA PRO A 5 -5.39 15.96 24.26
C PRO A 5 -6.04 15.41 22.96
N PRO A 6 -7.32 15.73 22.68
CA PRO A 6 -7.99 15.31 21.46
C PRO A 6 -7.39 16.05 20.27
N GLU A 7 -6.30 15.53 19.72
CA GLU A 7 -5.88 15.82 18.36
C GLU A 7 -7.05 15.45 17.43
N THR A 8 -7.39 16.35 16.49
CA THR A 8 -8.49 16.21 15.53
C THR A 8 -8.48 14.82 14.90
N LEU A 9 -9.36 13.93 15.37
CA LEU A 9 -9.45 12.56 14.87
C LEU A 9 -9.69 12.61 13.36
N SER A 10 -8.79 12.00 12.57
CA SER A 10 -8.72 12.17 11.11
C SER A 10 -10.01 11.81 10.36
N LEU A 11 -10.90 11.03 10.99
CA LEU A 11 -12.18 10.61 10.44
C LEU A 11 -13.37 10.98 11.37
N ALA A 12 -13.22 11.98 12.23
CA ALA A 12 -14.23 12.39 13.20
C ALA A 12 -15.63 12.54 12.55
N GLY A 13 -16.60 11.77 13.05
CA GLY A 13 -18.00 11.79 12.61
C GLY A 13 -18.27 11.15 11.25
N ARG A 14 -17.24 10.68 10.53
CA ARG A 14 -17.39 10.07 9.20
C ARG A 14 -17.97 8.67 9.31
N ARG A 15 -18.93 8.33 8.46
CA ARG A 15 -19.57 7.02 8.36
C ARG A 15 -18.86 6.20 7.30
N VAL A 16 -18.15 5.16 7.71
CA VAL A 16 -17.34 4.33 6.79
C VAL A 16 -17.95 2.95 6.72
N ALA A 17 -18.55 2.64 5.58
CA ALA A 17 -19.04 1.31 5.28
C ALA A 17 -17.91 0.41 4.78
N PHE A 18 -17.96 -0.87 5.14
CA PHE A 18 -16.94 -1.83 4.72
C PHE A 18 -17.54 -3.22 4.55
N THR A 19 -17.13 -3.89 3.47
CA THR A 19 -17.76 -5.11 2.97
C THR A 19 -17.14 -6.39 3.47
N THR A 20 -16.10 -6.27 4.26
CA THR A 20 -15.29 -7.39 4.71
C THR A 20 -16.08 -8.36 5.61
N PRO A 21 -15.81 -9.68 5.53
CA PRO A 21 -16.45 -10.67 6.39
C PRO A 21 -16.19 -10.41 7.88
N GLN A 22 -17.22 -10.65 8.70
CA GLN A 22 -17.19 -10.49 10.15
C GLN A 22 -16.86 -11.82 10.85
N THR A 23 -15.58 -12.21 10.87
CA THR A 23 -15.12 -13.43 11.55
C THR A 23 -14.77 -13.19 13.03
N GLY A 24 -15.72 -12.63 13.79
CA GLY A 24 -15.54 -12.27 15.21
C GLY A 24 -14.62 -11.06 15.47
N ALA A 25 -14.41 -10.71 16.74
CA ALA A 25 -13.63 -9.52 17.13
C ALA A 25 -12.15 -9.57 16.68
N GLY A 26 -11.58 -10.77 16.53
CA GLY A 26 -10.23 -10.99 16.02
C GLY A 26 -10.12 -11.01 14.49
N GLY A 27 -11.23 -11.05 13.76
CA GLY A 27 -11.27 -11.06 12.29
C GLY A 27 -10.89 -9.72 11.68
N TYR A 28 -10.54 -9.70 10.38
CA TYR A 28 -10.14 -8.47 9.70
C TYR A 28 -11.21 -7.37 9.79
N GLY A 29 -12.49 -7.70 9.54
CA GLY A 29 -13.60 -6.75 9.67
C GLY A 29 -13.77 -6.18 11.08
N GLY A 30 -13.56 -7.02 12.11
CA GLY A 30 -13.56 -6.58 13.51
C GLY A 30 -12.43 -5.57 13.81
N ARG A 31 -11.21 -5.86 13.34
CA ARG A 31 -10.05 -4.97 13.49
C ARG A 31 -10.20 -3.67 12.72
N LEU A 32 -10.67 -3.72 11.47
CA LEU A 32 -10.94 -2.53 10.66
C LEU A 32 -11.99 -1.64 11.35
N GLY A 33 -13.09 -2.22 11.82
CA GLY A 33 -14.10 -1.50 12.58
C GLY A 33 -13.56 -0.87 13.88
N ALA A 34 -12.67 -1.54 14.60
CA ALA A 34 -12.02 -1.00 15.79
C ALA A 34 -11.09 0.18 15.46
N LEU A 35 -10.27 0.06 14.41
CA LEU A 35 -9.37 1.12 13.93
C LEU A 35 -10.15 2.35 13.47
N LEU A 36 -11.25 2.16 12.72
CA LEU A 36 -12.12 3.25 12.29
C LEU A 36 -12.69 4.03 13.49
N ARG A 37 -13.16 3.34 14.54
CA ARG A 37 -13.62 3.99 15.77
C ARG A 37 -12.50 4.76 16.49
N GLN A 38 -11.30 4.18 16.56
CA GLN A 38 -10.14 4.86 17.16
C GLN A 38 -9.77 6.14 16.41
N ARG A 39 -10.08 6.22 15.10
CA ARG A 39 -9.89 7.41 14.27
C ARG A 39 -11.13 8.34 14.23
N GLY A 40 -12.13 8.11 15.08
CA GLY A 40 -13.31 8.96 15.22
C GLY A 40 -14.45 8.69 14.25
N ALA A 41 -14.34 7.65 13.40
CA ALA A 41 -15.39 7.28 12.45
C ALA A 41 -16.50 6.44 13.10
N HIS A 42 -17.66 6.42 12.44
CA HIS A 42 -18.77 5.49 12.67
C HIS A 42 -18.68 4.33 11.65
N PRO A 43 -18.21 3.13 12.04
CA PRO A 43 -18.11 2.01 11.11
C PRO A 43 -19.48 1.42 10.81
N VAL A 44 -19.76 1.17 9.53
CA VAL A 44 -21.00 0.55 9.04
C VAL A 44 -20.66 -0.81 8.42
N PRO A 45 -20.65 -1.91 9.20
CA PRO A 45 -20.34 -3.22 8.66
C PRO A 45 -21.45 -3.67 7.70
N ALA A 46 -21.07 -4.01 6.46
CA ALA A 46 -21.98 -4.53 5.44
C ALA A 46 -21.34 -5.77 4.78
N PRO A 47 -21.14 -6.88 5.53
CA PRO A 47 -20.40 -8.03 5.02
C PRO A 47 -21.10 -8.63 3.80
N THR A 48 -20.42 -8.61 2.65
CA THR A 48 -20.97 -9.12 1.38
C THR A 48 -20.49 -10.51 1.03
N ILE A 49 -19.44 -10.97 1.72
CA ILE A 49 -18.97 -12.34 1.67
C ILE A 49 -18.85 -12.90 3.09
N ALA A 50 -18.83 -14.21 3.19
CA ALA A 50 -18.47 -14.96 4.39
C ALA A 50 -17.30 -15.90 4.09
N VAL A 51 -16.49 -16.15 5.12
CA VAL A 51 -15.40 -17.14 5.06
C VAL A 51 -15.72 -18.22 6.06
N GLN A 52 -15.87 -19.44 5.56
CA GLN A 52 -16.25 -20.61 6.34
C GLN A 52 -15.15 -21.67 6.21
N PRO A 53 -14.47 -22.05 7.29
CA PRO A 53 -13.44 -23.07 7.19
C PRO A 53 -14.11 -24.44 7.00
N HIS A 54 -13.54 -25.29 6.12
CA HIS A 54 -14.07 -26.64 5.89
C HIS A 54 -13.92 -27.53 7.11
N ASP A 55 -14.66 -28.63 7.14
CA ASP A 55 -14.39 -29.73 8.08
C ASP A 55 -12.89 -30.11 8.00
N PRO A 56 -12.16 -30.13 9.13
CA PRO A 56 -10.77 -30.59 9.18
C PRO A 56 -10.52 -31.91 8.45
N ASP A 57 -11.48 -32.83 8.46
CA ASP A 57 -11.38 -34.15 7.83
C ASP A 57 -11.23 -34.06 6.30
N ARG A 58 -11.67 -32.97 5.69
CA ARG A 58 -11.51 -32.76 4.24
C ARG A 58 -10.05 -32.65 3.80
N LEU A 59 -9.17 -32.14 4.68
CA LEU A 59 -7.72 -32.15 4.47
C LEU A 59 -7.06 -33.43 5.00
N GLY A 60 -7.79 -34.27 5.75
CA GLY A 60 -7.29 -35.48 6.38
C GLY A 60 -6.45 -36.39 5.48
N PRO A 61 -6.87 -36.71 4.24
CA PRO A 61 -6.07 -37.53 3.32
C PRO A 61 -4.69 -36.95 2.98
N LEU A 62 -4.54 -35.62 2.99
CA LEU A 62 -3.27 -34.92 2.75
C LEU A 62 -2.38 -34.85 4.01
N LEU A 63 -2.93 -35.23 5.16
CA LEU A 63 -2.29 -35.10 6.48
C LEU A 63 -2.05 -36.46 7.15
N LEU A 64 -2.27 -37.56 6.42
CA LEU A 64 -1.83 -38.89 6.84
C LEU A 64 -0.29 -38.94 6.93
N PRO A 65 0.28 -39.88 7.72
CA PRO A 65 1.74 -39.99 7.85
C PRO A 65 2.42 -40.12 6.49
N GLY A 66 3.40 -39.25 6.22
CA GLY A 66 4.16 -39.20 4.96
C GLY A 66 3.38 -38.74 3.72
N ALA A 67 2.10 -38.36 3.84
CA ALA A 67 1.28 -37.93 2.70
C ALA A 67 1.80 -36.65 2.02
N LEU A 68 2.60 -35.85 2.73
CA LEU A 68 3.24 -34.65 2.18
C LEU A 68 4.62 -34.90 1.57
N ASP A 69 5.19 -36.11 1.69
CA ASP A 69 6.50 -36.44 1.15
C ASP A 69 6.64 -36.24 -0.38
N PRO A 70 5.59 -36.49 -1.19
CA PRO A 70 5.62 -36.21 -2.63
C PRO A 70 5.67 -34.72 -3.00
N PHE A 71 5.50 -33.82 -2.03
CA PHE A 71 5.54 -32.38 -2.23
C PHE A 71 6.91 -31.82 -1.84
N ALA A 72 7.34 -30.79 -2.56
CA ALA A 72 8.54 -30.02 -2.18
C ALA A 72 8.17 -28.74 -1.41
N ALA A 73 6.92 -28.29 -1.50
CA ALA A 73 6.46 -27.11 -0.79
C ALA A 73 4.96 -27.12 -0.48
N ILE A 74 4.56 -26.33 0.52
CA ILE A 74 3.19 -25.81 0.70
C ILE A 74 3.24 -24.30 0.50
N ALA A 75 2.32 -23.74 -0.26
CA ALA A 75 2.26 -22.31 -0.51
C ALA A 75 0.88 -21.75 -0.13
N PHE A 76 0.85 -20.91 0.89
CA PHE A 76 -0.33 -20.25 1.41
C PHE A 76 -0.46 -18.83 0.86
N THR A 77 -1.58 -18.54 0.20
CA THR A 77 -1.89 -17.20 -0.32
C THR A 77 -2.80 -16.39 0.60
N SER A 78 -3.23 -16.97 1.74
CA SER A 78 -4.09 -16.28 2.70
C SER A 78 -3.94 -16.83 4.12
N ARG A 79 -4.11 -15.94 5.11
CA ARG A 79 -4.31 -16.30 6.52
C ARG A 79 -5.34 -17.40 6.73
N SER A 80 -6.48 -17.34 6.04
CA SER A 80 -7.56 -18.34 6.16
C SER A 80 -7.10 -19.73 5.72
N GLY A 81 -6.28 -19.82 4.68
CA GLY A 81 -5.66 -21.09 4.26
C GLY A 81 -4.74 -21.65 5.33
N ILE A 82 -3.88 -20.81 5.93
CA ILE A 82 -2.99 -21.22 7.03
C ILE A 82 -3.79 -21.71 8.23
N SER A 83 -4.77 -20.93 8.68
CA SER A 83 -5.59 -21.28 9.85
C SER A 83 -6.41 -22.56 9.65
N ALA A 84 -6.99 -22.75 8.46
CA ALA A 84 -7.74 -23.96 8.15
C ALA A 84 -6.83 -25.20 8.12
N PHE A 85 -5.65 -25.09 7.50
CA PHE A 85 -4.67 -26.15 7.47
C PHE A 85 -4.11 -26.47 8.87
N ALA A 86 -3.78 -25.45 9.66
CA ALA A 86 -3.31 -25.60 11.04
C ALA A 86 -4.34 -26.27 11.95
N ARG A 87 -5.63 -26.02 11.71
CA ARG A 87 -6.72 -26.69 12.43
C ARG A 87 -6.85 -28.16 12.05
N ALA A 88 -6.54 -28.51 10.80
CA ALA A 88 -6.58 -29.89 10.31
C ALA A 88 -5.33 -30.71 10.65
N LEU A 89 -4.20 -30.06 10.97
CA LEU A 89 -2.99 -30.76 11.39
C LEU A 89 -3.27 -31.71 12.57
N PRO A 90 -2.61 -32.88 12.64
CA PRO A 90 -2.71 -33.76 13.80
C PRO A 90 -2.29 -33.03 15.09
N THR A 91 -2.90 -33.41 16.21
CA THR A 91 -2.49 -32.93 17.55
C THR A 91 -1.46 -33.86 18.19
N SER A 92 -1.35 -35.11 17.72
CA SER A 92 -0.38 -36.09 18.23
C SER A 92 0.96 -35.98 17.50
N SER A 93 2.06 -35.99 18.26
CA SER A 93 3.43 -35.94 17.74
C SER A 93 3.87 -37.20 16.99
N HIS A 94 3.07 -38.28 17.07
CA HIS A 94 3.30 -39.55 16.37
C HIS A 94 2.72 -39.57 14.96
N HIS A 95 1.75 -38.70 14.64
CA HIS A 95 1.23 -38.55 13.29
C HIS A 95 1.95 -37.40 12.58
N ARG A 96 2.93 -37.74 11.73
CA ARG A 96 3.76 -36.76 11.03
C ARG A 96 3.41 -36.70 9.53
N PRO A 97 2.71 -35.66 9.07
CA PRO A 97 2.41 -35.48 7.65
C PRO A 97 3.65 -35.48 6.74
N LEU A 98 4.79 -34.96 7.23
CA LEU A 98 6.10 -35.08 6.61
C LEU A 98 6.97 -36.10 7.35
N SER A 99 7.55 -37.04 6.61
CA SER A 99 8.52 -37.99 7.15
C SER A 99 9.93 -37.40 7.23
N ASP A 100 10.79 -38.03 8.04
CA ASP A 100 12.20 -37.71 8.11
C ASP A 100 12.88 -37.92 6.74
N SER A 101 13.62 -36.91 6.26
CA SER A 101 14.24 -36.92 4.94
C SER A 101 15.37 -35.91 4.83
N ALA A 102 16.40 -36.24 4.05
CA ALA A 102 17.45 -35.28 3.69
C ALA A 102 16.96 -34.20 2.69
N LEU A 103 15.81 -34.40 2.05
CA LEU A 103 15.27 -33.45 1.08
C LEU A 103 14.61 -32.25 1.79
N PRO A 104 14.97 -31.01 1.43
CA PRO A 104 14.34 -29.84 2.05
C PRO A 104 12.85 -29.76 1.73
N PHE A 105 12.10 -29.09 2.59
CA PHE A 105 10.69 -28.76 2.38
C PHE A 105 10.45 -27.29 2.66
N THR A 106 9.66 -26.63 1.82
CA THR A 106 9.37 -25.20 1.99
C THR A 106 7.91 -24.98 2.41
N VAL A 107 7.69 -24.16 3.42
CA VAL A 107 6.35 -23.66 3.77
C VAL A 107 6.33 -22.17 3.51
N ALA A 108 5.55 -21.74 2.53
CA ALA A 108 5.56 -20.38 2.02
C ALA A 108 4.29 -19.62 2.40
N ALA A 109 4.41 -18.36 2.82
CA ALA A 109 3.28 -17.50 3.16
C ALA A 109 3.53 -16.03 2.82
N LEU A 110 2.47 -15.23 2.74
CA LEU A 110 2.55 -13.82 2.36
C LEU A 110 2.79 -12.91 3.57
N GLY A 111 3.87 -12.13 3.56
CA GLY A 111 4.11 -11.05 4.53
C GLY A 111 3.95 -11.50 5.99
N SER A 112 3.20 -10.74 6.77
CA SER A 112 2.96 -11.03 8.19
C SER A 112 2.09 -12.26 8.45
N ASP A 113 1.46 -12.85 7.43
CA ASP A 113 0.76 -14.14 7.62
C ASP A 113 1.74 -15.28 7.91
N ALA A 114 3.01 -15.12 7.53
CA ALA A 114 4.06 -16.08 7.85
C ALA A 114 4.32 -16.23 9.36
N ASP A 115 3.93 -15.24 10.18
CA ASP A 115 4.02 -15.33 11.64
C ASP A 115 3.16 -16.47 12.22
N LEU A 116 2.16 -16.94 11.47
CA LEU A 116 1.33 -18.11 11.83
C LEU A 116 2.02 -19.44 11.54
N LEU A 117 3.14 -19.44 10.82
CA LEU A 117 3.98 -20.61 10.55
C LEU A 117 5.03 -20.76 11.65
N ASP A 118 4.57 -20.66 12.90
CA ASP A 118 5.41 -20.69 14.09
C ASP A 118 5.96 -22.10 14.38
N ARG A 119 6.75 -22.20 15.46
CA ARG A 119 7.34 -23.48 15.86
C ARG A 119 6.29 -24.56 16.16
N ALA A 120 5.15 -24.19 16.73
CA ALA A 120 4.09 -25.15 17.04
C ALA A 120 3.42 -25.68 15.76
N PHE A 121 3.25 -24.84 14.74
CA PHE A 121 2.80 -25.26 13.41
C PHE A 121 3.80 -26.24 12.78
N LEU A 122 5.09 -25.90 12.78
CA LEU A 122 6.14 -26.72 12.16
C LEU A 122 6.33 -28.06 12.90
N ASP A 123 6.31 -28.06 14.22
CA ASP A 123 6.43 -29.28 15.04
C ASP A 123 5.27 -30.26 14.77
N ARG A 124 4.06 -29.75 14.49
CA ARG A 124 2.91 -30.59 14.08
C ARG A 124 3.02 -31.10 12.64
N LEU A 125 3.85 -30.49 11.80
CA LEU A 125 4.03 -30.87 10.40
C LEU A 125 5.08 -31.99 10.23
N CYS A 126 6.21 -31.91 10.94
CA CYS A 126 7.34 -32.84 10.78
C CYS A 126 7.81 -33.52 12.09
N GLY A 127 7.24 -33.18 13.24
CA GLY A 127 7.71 -33.66 14.54
C GLY A 127 8.93 -32.88 15.04
N GLY A 128 9.01 -32.63 16.35
CA GLY A 128 10.10 -31.86 16.95
C GLY A 128 11.42 -32.64 17.03
N GLY A 129 12.46 -32.13 16.35
CA GLY A 129 13.81 -31.96 16.92
C GLY A 129 14.76 -33.14 17.11
N ASP A 130 14.53 -34.32 16.52
CA ASP A 130 15.51 -35.43 16.58
C ASP A 130 16.51 -35.42 15.40
N ALA A 131 17.67 -36.05 15.62
CA ALA A 131 18.71 -36.24 14.60
C ALA A 131 18.15 -37.08 13.42
N GLY A 132 17.90 -36.42 12.28
CA GLY A 132 17.25 -37.03 11.11
C GLY A 132 16.03 -36.26 10.58
N ALA A 133 15.53 -35.28 11.36
CA ALA A 133 14.37 -34.48 10.99
C ALA A 133 14.56 -33.74 9.65
N ARG A 134 13.50 -33.75 8.84
CA ARG A 134 13.46 -33.06 7.55
C ARG A 134 13.64 -31.56 7.73
N VAL A 135 14.54 -30.95 6.94
CA VAL A 135 14.77 -29.50 7.01
C VAL A 135 13.58 -28.76 6.41
N VAL A 136 12.79 -28.09 7.26
CA VAL A 136 11.67 -27.24 6.84
C VAL A 136 12.09 -25.77 6.88
N THR A 137 11.91 -25.06 5.78
CA THR A 137 12.19 -23.62 5.68
C THR A 137 10.91 -22.84 5.48
N VAL A 138 10.72 -21.79 6.30
CA VAL A 138 9.65 -20.81 6.09
C VAL A 138 10.12 -19.80 5.04
N LEU A 139 9.33 -19.62 3.99
CA LEU A 139 9.62 -18.70 2.90
C LEU A 139 8.60 -17.56 2.87
N VAL A 140 9.12 -16.33 2.95
CA VAL A 140 8.32 -15.11 2.83
C VAL A 140 8.84 -14.34 1.62
N PRO A 141 7.99 -13.98 0.65
CA PRO A 141 8.43 -13.25 -0.52
C PRO A 141 8.73 -11.79 -0.17
N ASP A 142 9.73 -11.20 -0.83
CA ASP A 142 10.08 -9.77 -0.68
C ASP A 142 8.87 -8.85 -0.92
N VAL A 143 7.99 -9.24 -1.84
CA VAL A 143 6.73 -8.57 -2.13
C VAL A 143 5.59 -9.50 -1.70
N PRO A 144 4.80 -9.16 -0.67
CA PRO A 144 3.77 -10.03 -0.08
C PRO A 144 2.53 -10.14 -0.97
N THR A 145 2.70 -10.75 -2.14
CA THR A 145 1.67 -10.99 -3.15
C THR A 145 1.78 -12.42 -3.68
N PRO A 146 0.69 -13.00 -4.24
CA PRO A 146 0.77 -14.34 -4.83
C PRO A 146 1.83 -14.46 -5.92
N ALA A 147 1.97 -13.45 -6.80
CA ALA A 147 3.02 -13.43 -7.82
C ALA A 147 4.43 -13.36 -7.21
N GLY A 148 4.62 -12.57 -6.14
CA GLY A 148 5.88 -12.54 -5.40
C GLY A 148 6.21 -13.87 -4.74
N LEU A 149 5.20 -14.62 -4.28
CA LEU A 149 5.37 -15.98 -3.74
C LEU A 149 5.85 -16.96 -4.81
N VAL A 150 5.31 -16.89 -6.03
CA VAL A 150 5.79 -17.66 -7.18
C VAL A 150 7.25 -17.33 -7.50
N GLU A 151 7.60 -16.04 -7.55
CA GLU A 151 8.98 -15.60 -7.80
C GLU A 151 9.94 -16.14 -6.73
N ALA A 152 9.56 -16.04 -5.46
CA ALA A 152 10.38 -16.47 -4.33
C ALA A 152 10.54 -18.00 -4.25
N LEU A 153 9.51 -18.78 -4.62
CA LEU A 153 9.61 -20.24 -4.75
C LEU A 153 10.57 -20.67 -5.87
N GLY A 154 10.78 -19.81 -6.88
CA GLY A 154 11.70 -20.07 -7.98
C GLY A 154 11.25 -21.22 -8.89
N ARG A 155 12.20 -21.89 -9.55
CA ARG A 155 11.92 -22.94 -10.54
C ARG A 155 11.40 -24.23 -9.88
N GLY A 156 10.28 -24.74 -10.37
CA GLY A 156 9.67 -25.97 -9.87
C GLY A 156 10.34 -27.25 -10.37
N SER A 157 10.77 -27.28 -11.64
CA SER A 157 11.38 -28.46 -12.27
C SER A 157 10.53 -29.75 -12.14
N GLY A 158 9.21 -29.62 -12.30
CA GLY A 158 8.24 -30.71 -12.17
C GLY A 158 7.89 -31.09 -10.73
N ARG A 159 8.48 -30.44 -9.72
CA ARG A 159 8.16 -30.69 -8.31
C ARG A 159 6.74 -30.23 -7.99
N ARG A 160 6.10 -30.93 -7.06
CA ARG A 160 4.73 -30.63 -6.63
C ARG A 160 4.73 -29.60 -5.50
N VAL A 161 3.77 -28.68 -5.54
CA VAL A 161 3.49 -27.72 -4.48
C VAL A 161 2.03 -27.84 -4.06
N LEU A 162 1.77 -27.99 -2.77
CA LEU A 162 0.42 -28.03 -2.22
C LEU A 162 -0.07 -26.59 -2.02
N CYS A 163 -1.27 -26.29 -2.49
CA CYS A 163 -1.86 -24.95 -2.41
C CYS A 163 -3.20 -24.99 -1.65
N PRO A 164 -3.18 -24.81 -0.32
CA PRO A 164 -4.39 -24.63 0.48
C PRO A 164 -5.10 -23.32 0.11
N VAL A 165 -6.20 -23.43 -0.62
CA VAL A 165 -6.94 -22.31 -1.25
C VAL A 165 -8.45 -22.43 -1.02
N PRO A 166 -9.25 -21.37 -1.23
CA PRO A 166 -10.68 -21.45 -1.07
C PRO A 166 -11.36 -22.27 -2.18
N ASP A 167 -12.50 -22.89 -1.83
CA ASP A 167 -13.63 -23.03 -2.74
C ASP A 167 -14.39 -21.70 -2.80
N VAL A 168 -14.90 -21.32 -3.97
CA VAL A 168 -15.73 -20.11 -4.14
C VAL A 168 -17.16 -20.51 -4.46
N VAL A 169 -18.12 -20.08 -3.63
CA VAL A 169 -19.54 -20.47 -3.76
C VAL A 169 -20.44 -19.24 -3.88
N GLY A 170 -21.29 -19.23 -4.91
CA GLY A 170 -22.24 -18.15 -5.13
C GLY A 170 -21.59 -16.83 -5.59
N LEU A 171 -20.33 -16.85 -6.01
CA LEU A 171 -19.57 -15.74 -6.59
C LEU A 171 -18.76 -16.28 -7.77
N ARG A 172 -18.26 -15.40 -8.64
CA ARG A 172 -17.21 -15.78 -9.59
C ARG A 172 -15.89 -15.85 -8.84
N GLU A 173 -15.09 -16.87 -9.14
CA GLU A 173 -13.77 -16.98 -8.54
C GLU A 173 -12.89 -15.81 -8.99
N PRO A 174 -12.38 -14.98 -8.06
CA PRO A 174 -11.46 -13.90 -8.41
C PRO A 174 -10.17 -14.46 -9.02
N PRO A 175 -9.49 -13.70 -9.91
CA PRO A 175 -8.32 -14.19 -10.65
C PRO A 175 -7.11 -14.47 -9.74
N VAL A 176 -7.13 -14.04 -8.47
CA VAL A 176 -6.03 -14.18 -7.51
C VAL A 176 -5.50 -15.62 -7.39
N VAL A 177 -6.38 -16.61 -7.22
CA VAL A 177 -5.96 -18.03 -7.09
C VAL A 177 -5.67 -18.65 -8.46
N PRO A 178 -6.52 -18.50 -9.49
CA PRO A 178 -6.20 -18.96 -10.84
C PRO A 178 -4.84 -18.45 -11.36
N ASP A 179 -4.55 -17.15 -11.23
CA ASP A 179 -3.30 -16.55 -11.67
C ASP A 179 -2.10 -17.05 -10.85
N PHE A 180 -2.29 -17.29 -9.55
CA PHE A 180 -1.27 -17.87 -8.70
C PHE A 180 -0.89 -19.29 -9.14
N LEU A 181 -1.89 -20.15 -9.40
CA LEU A 181 -1.66 -21.52 -9.86
C LEU A 181 -1.02 -21.54 -11.26
N ALA A 182 -1.53 -20.71 -12.18
CA ALA A 182 -0.95 -20.54 -13.51
C ALA A 182 0.50 -20.03 -13.46
N GLY A 183 0.80 -19.11 -12.52
CA GLY A 183 2.16 -18.63 -12.28
C GLY A 183 3.10 -19.74 -11.80
N LEU A 184 2.64 -20.61 -10.91
CA LEU A 184 3.39 -21.78 -10.46
C LEU A 184 3.67 -22.75 -11.63
N GLU A 185 2.66 -23.05 -12.45
CA GLU A 185 2.81 -23.88 -13.65
C GLU A 185 3.82 -23.29 -14.64
N ALA A 186 3.74 -21.98 -14.90
CA ALA A 186 4.69 -21.27 -15.75
C ALA A 186 6.12 -21.30 -15.19
N ALA A 187 6.29 -21.33 -13.86
CA ALA A 187 7.57 -21.52 -13.20
C ALA A 187 8.04 -22.99 -13.15
N GLY A 188 7.29 -23.92 -13.74
CA GLY A 188 7.60 -25.34 -13.84
C GLY A 188 7.24 -26.15 -12.59
N TRP A 189 6.37 -25.65 -11.72
CA TRP A 189 5.80 -26.42 -10.62
C TRP A 189 4.57 -27.20 -11.09
N VAL A 190 4.23 -28.26 -10.36
CA VAL A 190 2.94 -28.94 -10.47
C VAL A 190 2.09 -28.54 -9.26
N PRO A 191 1.26 -27.48 -9.37
CA PRO A 191 0.43 -27.07 -8.25
C PRO A 191 -0.70 -28.05 -8.01
N VAL A 192 -0.93 -28.37 -6.74
CA VAL A 192 -2.04 -29.22 -6.31
C VAL A 192 -2.94 -28.41 -5.42
N ARG A 193 -4.15 -28.17 -5.92
CA ARG A 193 -5.18 -27.41 -5.23
C ARG A 193 -5.72 -28.22 -4.04
N ALA A 194 -5.68 -27.63 -2.85
CA ALA A 194 -6.25 -28.22 -1.64
C ALA A 194 -7.36 -27.31 -1.09
N PRO A 195 -8.65 -27.67 -1.29
CA PRO A 195 -9.76 -26.86 -0.80
C PRO A 195 -9.78 -26.83 0.72
N ALA A 196 -9.29 -25.74 1.31
CA ALA A 196 -9.09 -25.63 2.76
C ALA A 196 -10.23 -24.88 3.48
N TYR A 197 -10.89 -23.97 2.77
CA TYR A 197 -12.02 -23.21 3.28
C TYR A 197 -12.94 -22.80 2.13
N THR A 198 -14.09 -22.20 2.46
CA THR A 198 -15.01 -21.62 1.49
C THR A 198 -15.05 -20.10 1.64
N THR A 199 -14.98 -19.39 0.53
CA THR A 199 -15.46 -18.02 0.43
C THR A 199 -16.82 -18.05 -0.27
N CYS A 200 -17.86 -17.58 0.41
CA CYS A 200 -19.21 -17.58 -0.14
C CYS A 200 -19.86 -16.21 -0.10
N TRP A 201 -20.80 -15.97 -1.00
CA TRP A 201 -21.65 -14.78 -0.94
C TRP A 201 -22.46 -14.76 0.36
N ALA A 202 -22.54 -13.60 1.02
CA ALA A 202 -23.28 -13.45 2.29
C ALA A 202 -24.80 -13.52 2.11
N GLY A 203 -25.29 -13.48 0.86
CA GLY A 203 -26.70 -13.62 0.52
C GLY A 203 -27.38 -12.30 0.15
N PRO A 204 -28.67 -12.36 -0.24
CA PRO A 204 -29.38 -11.22 -0.86
C PRO A 204 -29.54 -10.02 0.07
N GLY A 205 -29.56 -10.22 1.39
CA GLY A 205 -29.70 -9.13 2.37
C GLY A 205 -28.42 -8.34 2.65
N CYS A 206 -27.28 -8.69 2.04
CA CYS A 206 -25.98 -8.14 2.43
C CYS A 206 -25.83 -6.63 2.15
N ALA A 207 -26.60 -6.08 1.20
CA ALA A 207 -26.61 -4.66 0.89
C ALA A 207 -27.50 -3.82 1.83
N GLY A 208 -28.29 -4.46 2.70
CA GLY A 208 -29.27 -3.80 3.59
C GLY A 208 -28.75 -2.53 4.29
N PRO A 209 -27.56 -2.56 4.94
CA PRO A 209 -27.00 -1.39 5.61
C PRO A 209 -26.78 -0.15 4.74
N LEU A 210 -26.80 -0.29 3.41
CA LEU A 210 -26.57 0.78 2.44
C LEU A 210 -27.84 1.23 1.70
N VAL A 211 -28.85 0.35 1.59
CA VAL A 211 -30.06 0.59 0.78
C VAL A 211 -31.34 0.76 1.58
N ASP A 212 -31.33 0.40 2.87
CA ASP A 212 -32.47 0.59 3.76
C ASP A 212 -32.98 2.05 3.67
N PRO A 213 -34.29 2.31 3.55
CA PRO A 213 -34.84 3.66 3.57
C PRO A 213 -34.30 4.53 4.71
N ASP A 214 -34.09 3.94 5.89
CA ASP A 214 -33.60 4.62 7.09
C ASP A 214 -32.06 4.63 7.20
N ALA A 215 -31.35 4.07 6.21
CA ALA A 215 -29.89 4.10 6.17
C ALA A 215 -29.37 5.54 6.04
N ALA A 216 -28.63 5.99 7.05
CA ALA A 216 -27.92 7.26 6.98
C ALA A 216 -26.69 7.16 6.06
N ALA A 217 -26.49 8.23 5.28
CA ALA A 217 -25.46 8.35 4.24
C ALA A 217 -24.08 7.84 4.70
N PRO A 218 -23.45 6.92 3.97
CA PRO A 218 -22.03 6.63 4.16
C PRO A 218 -21.18 7.75 3.52
N ASP A 219 -20.14 8.19 4.20
CA ASP A 219 -19.09 9.05 3.62
C ASP A 219 -18.16 8.23 2.71
N ALA A 220 -17.96 6.94 3.01
CA ALA A 220 -17.15 6.05 2.20
C ALA A 220 -17.64 4.60 2.24
N VAL A 221 -17.35 3.84 1.18
CA VAL A 221 -17.42 2.37 1.16
C VAL A 221 -16.03 1.81 0.88
N VAL A 222 -15.61 0.79 1.64
CA VAL A 222 -14.28 0.19 1.55
C VAL A 222 -14.40 -1.27 1.12
N PHE A 223 -13.70 -1.61 0.03
CA PHE A 223 -13.53 -2.97 -0.46
C PHE A 223 -12.12 -3.48 -0.19
N THR A 224 -12.00 -4.71 0.31
CA THR A 224 -10.68 -5.34 0.51
C THR A 224 -10.38 -6.50 -0.41
N SER A 225 -11.37 -6.91 -1.21
CA SER A 225 -11.21 -7.94 -2.23
C SER A 225 -12.25 -7.80 -3.33
N THR A 226 -11.96 -8.33 -4.53
CA THR A 226 -12.89 -8.32 -5.66
C THR A 226 -14.17 -9.10 -5.38
N ALA A 227 -14.08 -10.18 -4.59
CA ALA A 227 -15.24 -10.98 -4.18
C ALA A 227 -16.24 -10.15 -3.35
N GLU A 228 -15.76 -9.20 -2.54
CA GLU A 228 -16.63 -8.29 -1.79
C GLU A 228 -17.39 -7.32 -2.70
N VAL A 229 -16.74 -6.83 -3.76
CA VAL A 229 -17.37 -5.95 -4.75
C VAL A 229 -18.50 -6.70 -5.45
N GLU A 230 -18.21 -7.90 -5.98
CA GLU A 230 -19.23 -8.72 -6.62
C GLU A 230 -20.36 -9.07 -5.65
N GLY A 231 -20.02 -9.43 -4.40
CA GLY A 231 -21.01 -9.72 -3.37
C GLY A 231 -21.93 -8.53 -3.09
N LEU A 232 -21.40 -7.30 -3.09
CA LEU A 232 -22.21 -6.09 -2.93
C LEU A 232 -23.13 -5.91 -4.12
N LEU A 233 -22.61 -5.99 -5.35
CA LEU A 233 -23.39 -5.80 -6.58
C LEU A 233 -24.57 -6.79 -6.64
N LYS A 234 -24.33 -8.05 -6.29
CA LYS A 234 -25.41 -9.06 -6.17
C LYS A 234 -26.41 -8.74 -5.08
N GLY A 235 -25.96 -8.20 -3.95
CA GLY A 235 -26.84 -7.76 -2.87
C GLY A 235 -27.71 -6.57 -3.28
N LEU A 236 -27.15 -5.62 -4.02
CA LEU A 236 -27.89 -4.49 -4.57
C LEU A 236 -28.96 -4.98 -5.55
N ASP A 237 -28.57 -5.82 -6.52
CA ASP A 237 -29.50 -6.40 -7.50
C ASP A 237 -30.65 -7.15 -6.82
N ALA A 238 -30.34 -7.99 -5.82
CA ALA A 238 -31.36 -8.69 -5.05
C ALA A 238 -32.30 -7.76 -4.24
N ALA A 239 -31.84 -6.56 -3.90
CA ALA A 239 -32.64 -5.52 -3.25
C ALA A 239 -33.37 -4.60 -4.26
N GLY A 240 -33.23 -4.83 -5.58
CA GLY A 240 -33.80 -3.99 -6.62
C GLY A 240 -33.02 -2.68 -6.88
N TRP A 241 -31.74 -2.65 -6.49
CA TRP A 241 -30.84 -1.50 -6.68
C TRP A 241 -29.75 -1.81 -7.71
N SER A 242 -29.30 -0.79 -8.44
CA SER A 242 -28.06 -0.84 -9.20
C SER A 242 -26.95 -0.09 -8.45
N TRP A 243 -25.69 -0.34 -8.81
CA TRP A 243 -24.56 0.43 -8.31
C TRP A 243 -24.70 1.93 -8.61
N GLU A 244 -25.14 2.26 -9.82
CA GLU A 244 -25.42 3.63 -10.26
C GLU A 244 -26.54 4.26 -9.42
N GLY A 245 -27.59 3.50 -9.09
CA GLY A 245 -28.66 3.95 -8.20
C GLY A 245 -28.15 4.24 -6.79
N LEU A 246 -27.26 3.40 -6.26
CA LEU A 246 -26.63 3.65 -4.96
C LEU A 246 -25.74 4.91 -5.00
N ARG A 247 -24.95 5.10 -6.06
CA ARG A 247 -24.12 6.29 -6.27
C ARG A 247 -24.97 7.56 -6.46
N ALA A 248 -26.10 7.46 -7.14
CA ALA A 248 -27.05 8.57 -7.29
C ALA A 248 -27.71 8.95 -5.96
N ARG A 249 -28.00 7.96 -5.09
CA ARG A 249 -28.48 8.21 -3.73
C ARG A 249 -27.42 8.93 -2.88
N TRP A 250 -26.15 8.55 -3.04
CA TRP A 250 -25.03 9.08 -2.25
C TRP A 250 -23.89 9.59 -3.15
N PRO A 251 -24.05 10.75 -3.83
CA PRO A 251 -23.07 11.22 -4.82
C PRO A 251 -21.71 11.56 -4.21
N GLY A 252 -21.68 11.98 -2.95
CA GLY A 252 -20.45 12.27 -2.19
C GLY A 252 -19.78 11.06 -1.54
N MET A 253 -20.33 9.84 -1.70
CA MET A 253 -19.74 8.63 -1.12
C MET A 253 -18.44 8.28 -1.84
N VAL A 254 -17.33 8.23 -1.10
CA VAL A 254 -16.01 7.83 -1.60
C VAL A 254 -15.93 6.30 -1.69
N VAL A 255 -15.43 5.79 -2.80
CA VAL A 255 -15.18 4.37 -3.02
C VAL A 255 -13.70 4.08 -2.85
N ALA A 256 -13.35 3.33 -1.81
CA ALA A 256 -11.97 2.98 -1.51
C ALA A 256 -11.72 1.48 -1.74
N ALA A 257 -10.57 1.15 -2.32
CA ALA A 257 -10.13 -0.22 -2.54
C ALA A 257 -8.76 -0.48 -1.93
N HIS A 258 -8.61 -1.60 -1.23
CA HIS A 258 -7.33 -2.07 -0.71
C HIS A 258 -6.47 -2.62 -1.85
N GLY A 259 -5.53 -1.79 -2.29
CA GLY A 259 -4.51 -2.13 -3.28
C GLY A 259 -5.03 -2.23 -4.74
N PRO A 260 -4.09 -2.35 -5.69
CA PRO A 260 -4.36 -2.31 -7.13
C PRO A 260 -5.17 -3.50 -7.64
N VAL A 261 -5.05 -4.67 -7.00
CA VAL A 261 -5.77 -5.89 -7.42
C VAL A 261 -7.27 -5.72 -7.14
N THR A 262 -7.62 -5.22 -5.96
CA THR A 262 -9.01 -4.95 -5.61
C THR A 262 -9.58 -3.83 -6.47
N ALA A 263 -8.81 -2.75 -6.68
CA ALA A 263 -9.24 -1.63 -7.51
C ALA A 263 -9.47 -2.04 -8.97
N GLY A 264 -8.55 -2.81 -9.56
CA GLY A 264 -8.71 -3.37 -10.90
C GLY A 264 -9.92 -4.31 -11.00
N GLY A 265 -10.12 -5.15 -9.99
CA GLY A 265 -11.30 -6.01 -9.89
C GLY A 265 -12.60 -5.23 -9.81
N ALA A 266 -12.66 -4.15 -9.02
CA ALA A 266 -13.82 -3.28 -8.92
C ALA A 266 -14.16 -2.63 -10.28
N ARG A 267 -13.17 -2.05 -10.96
CA ARG A 267 -13.33 -1.44 -12.29
C ARG A 267 -13.82 -2.46 -13.32
N SER A 268 -13.30 -3.68 -13.29
CA SER A 268 -13.75 -4.77 -14.18
C SER A 268 -15.22 -5.17 -14.00
N LEU A 269 -15.79 -4.83 -12.83
CA LEU A 269 -17.20 -5.06 -12.48
C LEU A 269 -18.06 -3.80 -12.66
N GLY A 270 -17.52 -2.73 -13.24
CA GLY A 270 -18.23 -1.46 -13.42
C GLY A 270 -18.29 -0.56 -12.18
N VAL A 271 -17.42 -0.80 -11.18
CA VAL A 271 -17.32 0.01 -9.97
C VAL A 271 -16.08 0.90 -10.04
N GLU A 272 -16.28 2.20 -10.22
CA GLU A 272 -15.22 3.20 -10.13
C GLU A 272 -14.70 3.34 -8.70
N VAL A 273 -13.38 3.50 -8.59
CA VAL A 273 -12.66 3.60 -7.31
C VAL A 273 -12.00 4.96 -7.21
N ASP A 274 -12.40 5.73 -6.21
CA ASP A 274 -11.91 7.08 -5.95
C ASP A 274 -10.56 7.07 -5.21
N VAL A 275 -10.35 6.09 -4.33
CA VAL A 275 -9.14 5.95 -3.51
C VAL A 275 -8.56 4.55 -3.64
N GLU A 276 -7.32 4.47 -4.14
CA GLU A 276 -6.55 3.24 -4.26
C GLU A 276 -5.27 3.34 -3.41
N GLU A 277 -4.98 2.32 -2.61
CA GLU A 277 -3.71 2.25 -1.88
C GLU A 277 -2.54 1.97 -2.85
N THR A 278 -1.74 3.00 -3.13
CA THR A 278 -0.66 2.98 -4.15
C THR A 278 0.73 2.63 -3.61
N LEU A 279 0.88 2.43 -2.29
CA LEU A 279 2.18 2.17 -1.67
C LEU A 279 2.85 0.90 -2.22
N VAL A 280 2.08 -0.18 -2.37
CA VAL A 280 2.61 -1.47 -2.87
C VAL A 280 3.09 -1.37 -4.33
N PRO A 281 2.34 -0.75 -5.27
CA PRO A 281 2.86 -0.42 -6.61
C PRO A 281 4.16 0.39 -6.63
N ALA A 282 4.26 1.43 -5.79
CA ALA A 282 5.46 2.28 -5.72
C ALA A 282 6.69 1.50 -5.20
N VAL A 283 6.49 0.65 -4.20
CA VAL A 283 7.50 -0.28 -3.68
C VAL A 283 7.92 -1.27 -4.78
N LYS A 284 6.95 -1.86 -5.51
CA LYS A 284 7.21 -2.77 -6.63
C LYS A 284 8.03 -2.12 -7.74
N GLY A 285 7.67 -0.90 -8.16
CA GLY A 285 8.40 -0.14 -9.16
C GLY A 285 9.86 0.08 -8.75
N THR A 286 10.07 0.53 -7.51
CA THR A 286 11.40 0.76 -6.95
C THR A 286 12.23 -0.53 -6.87
N LEU A 287 11.66 -1.61 -6.33
CA LEU A 287 12.34 -2.90 -6.22
C LEU A 287 12.71 -3.49 -7.57
N ASN A 288 11.87 -3.34 -8.60
CA ASN A 288 12.18 -3.81 -9.95
C ASN A 288 13.39 -3.09 -10.56
N VAL A 289 13.46 -1.77 -10.37
CA VAL A 289 14.63 -0.98 -10.79
C VAL A 289 15.88 -1.46 -10.04
N LEU A 290 15.81 -1.63 -8.72
CA LEU A 290 16.93 -2.12 -7.91
C LEU A 290 17.39 -3.54 -8.28
N LYS A 291 16.45 -4.46 -8.55
CA LYS A 291 16.75 -5.81 -9.04
C LYS A 291 17.42 -5.77 -10.42
N SER A 292 17.02 -4.86 -11.30
CA SER A 292 17.67 -4.64 -12.60
C SER A 292 19.09 -4.09 -12.43
N CYS A 293 19.24 -3.09 -11.56
CA CYS A 293 20.53 -2.52 -11.17
C CYS A 293 21.51 -3.58 -10.65
N LYS A 294 21.06 -4.49 -9.78
CA LYS A 294 21.88 -5.59 -9.23
C LYS A 294 22.40 -6.55 -10.29
N LYS A 295 21.71 -6.71 -11.42
CA LYS A 295 22.13 -7.60 -12.52
C LYS A 295 23.26 -7.01 -13.37
N ASN A 296 23.54 -5.71 -13.25
CA ASN A 296 24.59 -5.05 -14.02
C ASN A 296 25.92 -5.05 -13.22
N PRO A 297 26.95 -5.80 -13.65
CA PRO A 297 28.23 -5.91 -12.92
C PRO A 297 29.06 -4.62 -12.94
N PHE A 298 28.73 -3.66 -13.81
CA PHE A 298 29.40 -2.37 -13.90
C PHE A 298 28.74 -1.29 -13.04
N LEU A 299 27.51 -1.54 -12.54
CA LEU A 299 26.81 -0.59 -11.69
C LEU A 299 27.37 -0.69 -10.25
N LYS A 300 28.05 0.37 -9.82
CA LYS A 300 28.75 0.39 -8.53
C LYS A 300 27.90 0.92 -7.38
N ARG A 301 26.87 1.73 -7.69
CA ARG A 301 26.08 2.45 -6.70
C ARG A 301 24.68 2.77 -7.23
N VAL A 302 23.74 2.91 -6.31
CA VAL A 302 22.43 3.51 -6.59
C VAL A 302 22.24 4.66 -5.60
N VAL A 303 21.90 5.84 -6.11
CA VAL A 303 21.46 6.97 -5.30
C VAL A 303 19.95 7.05 -5.43
N LEU A 304 19.25 6.99 -4.30
CA LEU A 304 17.79 7.07 -4.23
C LEU A 304 17.38 8.35 -3.54
N THR A 305 16.39 9.02 -4.12
CA THR A 305 15.78 10.24 -3.56
C THR A 305 14.41 9.88 -3.01
N SER A 306 14.17 10.21 -1.75
CA SER A 306 12.84 10.18 -1.15
C SER A 306 12.37 11.61 -0.94
N SER A 307 11.11 11.91 -1.29
CA SER A 307 10.48 13.16 -0.85
C SER A 307 10.43 13.21 0.68
N SER A 308 10.49 14.40 1.27
CA SER A 308 10.21 14.61 2.70
C SER A 308 8.81 14.16 3.11
N SER A 309 7.86 14.05 2.16
CA SER A 309 6.53 13.44 2.37
C SER A 309 6.58 11.94 2.73
N ALA A 310 7.72 11.26 2.52
CA ALA A 310 7.91 9.85 2.88
C ALA A 310 8.37 9.66 4.35
N VAL A 311 8.62 10.75 5.09
CA VAL A 311 9.00 10.72 6.51
C VAL A 311 7.84 11.28 7.34
N ASP A 312 6.94 10.40 7.78
CA ASP A 312 5.83 10.79 8.67
C ASP A 312 6.39 11.17 10.05
N LEU A 313 6.57 12.48 10.28
CA LEU A 313 6.49 13.19 11.57
C LEU A 313 6.98 14.66 11.39
N LYS A 314 6.03 15.60 11.23
CA LYS A 314 6.21 17.05 11.48
C LYS A 314 7.32 17.80 10.71
N ILE A 315 7.56 17.49 9.43
CA ILE A 315 8.37 18.34 8.52
C ILE A 315 7.68 18.40 7.16
N VAL A 316 7.28 19.61 6.73
CA VAL A 316 6.55 19.89 5.47
C VAL A 316 7.58 19.95 4.31
N PRO A 317 7.23 19.63 3.04
CA PRO A 317 8.18 19.13 2.06
C PRO A 317 9.24 20.13 1.59
N SER A 318 10.26 19.65 0.87
CA SER A 318 11.19 20.54 0.16
C SER A 318 10.68 20.76 -1.26
N LEU A 319 10.29 21.98 -1.63
CA LEU A 319 9.79 22.28 -2.99
C LEU A 319 10.92 22.25 -4.02
N LEU A 320 10.64 21.67 -5.20
CA LEU A 320 11.56 21.50 -6.32
C LEU A 320 11.24 22.50 -7.45
N PHE A 321 12.20 23.33 -7.86
CA PHE A 321 12.04 24.30 -8.97
C PHE A 321 12.92 23.97 -10.17
N SER A 322 12.36 23.98 -11.40
CA SER A 322 13.11 23.81 -12.65
C SER A 322 12.59 24.69 -13.79
N SER A 323 13.51 25.14 -14.66
CA SER A 323 13.19 25.81 -15.93
C SER A 323 12.85 24.85 -17.08
N LYS A 324 13.12 23.54 -16.94
CA LYS A 324 12.80 22.52 -17.97
C LYS A 324 12.40 21.19 -17.33
N ALA A 325 11.12 20.85 -17.47
CA ALA A 325 10.52 19.52 -17.31
C ALA A 325 10.84 18.76 -16.00
N MET A 326 10.01 19.01 -14.98
CA MET A 326 9.25 18.03 -14.19
C MET A 326 8.90 18.69 -12.85
N VAL A 327 8.00 19.67 -12.90
CA VAL A 327 7.30 20.11 -11.69
C VAL A 327 6.11 19.19 -11.53
N TRP A 328 5.91 18.61 -10.35
CA TRP A 328 4.72 17.80 -10.09
C TRP A 328 3.47 18.67 -10.32
N PRO A 329 2.39 18.16 -10.93
CA PRO A 329 1.24 18.98 -11.35
C PRO A 329 0.61 19.82 -10.23
N GLY A 330 0.74 19.38 -8.96
CA GLY A 330 0.27 20.13 -7.78
C GLY A 330 1.17 21.31 -7.41
N GLU A 331 2.48 21.08 -7.21
CA GLU A 331 3.41 22.10 -6.72
C GLU A 331 3.56 23.28 -7.72
N ALA A 332 3.59 22.99 -9.02
CA ALA A 332 3.62 24.02 -10.06
C ALA A 332 2.35 24.87 -10.06
N SER A 333 1.20 24.21 -9.88
CA SER A 333 -0.12 24.85 -9.82
C SER A 333 -0.27 25.71 -8.57
N ASP A 334 0.32 25.29 -7.44
CA ASP A 334 0.27 26.04 -6.19
C ASP A 334 1.17 27.29 -6.24
N VAL A 335 2.36 27.16 -6.83
CA VAL A 335 3.25 28.31 -7.07
C VAL A 335 2.64 29.26 -8.10
N LEU A 336 2.08 28.76 -9.20
CA LEU A 336 1.36 29.58 -10.18
C LEU A 336 0.18 30.30 -9.52
N GLY A 337 -0.60 29.60 -8.70
CA GLY A 337 -1.68 30.19 -7.91
C GLY A 337 -1.18 31.34 -7.02
N LEU A 338 -0.03 31.18 -6.38
CA LEU A 338 0.59 32.23 -5.57
C LEU A 338 0.91 33.49 -6.38
N PHE A 339 1.43 33.33 -7.61
CA PHE A 339 1.66 34.44 -8.54
C PHE A 339 0.36 35.04 -9.12
N GLN A 340 -0.77 34.35 -8.98
CA GLN A 340 -2.10 34.81 -9.41
C GLN A 340 -2.95 35.35 -8.23
N GLY A 341 -2.42 35.36 -7.01
CA GLY A 341 -3.10 35.87 -5.81
C GLY A 341 -3.93 34.84 -5.05
N ASP A 342 -3.83 33.56 -5.38
CA ASP A 342 -4.47 32.48 -4.61
C ASP A 342 -3.75 32.28 -3.27
N THR A 343 -4.50 32.37 -2.18
CA THR A 343 -4.01 32.16 -0.81
C THR A 343 -4.33 30.76 -0.28
N ALA A 344 -5.34 30.07 -0.82
CA ALA A 344 -5.86 28.84 -0.25
C ALA A 344 -4.94 27.65 -0.51
N ARG A 345 -4.41 27.55 -1.73
CA ARG A 345 -3.58 26.41 -2.16
C ARG A 345 -2.24 26.34 -1.44
N PHE A 346 -1.62 27.49 -1.19
CA PHE A 346 -0.27 27.55 -0.60
C PHE A 346 -0.28 27.59 0.94
N SER A 347 -1.43 27.77 1.59
CA SER A 347 -1.50 27.87 3.06
C SER A 347 -1.27 26.52 3.78
N CYS A 348 -1.41 25.39 3.10
CA CYS A 348 -1.21 24.04 3.67
C CYS A 348 0.26 23.66 3.92
N TYR A 349 1.19 24.53 3.56
CA TYR A 349 2.61 24.25 3.46
C TYR A 349 3.46 24.77 4.66
N GLY A 350 3.01 25.82 5.37
CA GLY A 350 3.68 26.28 6.60
C GLY A 350 5.16 26.69 6.40
N ARG A 351 6.06 26.21 7.28
CA ARG A 351 7.51 26.35 7.15
C ARG A 351 8.09 25.12 6.46
N MET A 352 8.98 25.31 5.49
CA MET A 352 9.45 24.21 4.65
C MET A 352 10.82 24.46 4.00
N GLY A 353 11.44 23.41 3.44
CA GLY A 353 12.70 23.53 2.71
C GLY A 353 12.52 23.94 1.23
N TYR A 354 13.54 24.53 0.63
CA TYR A 354 13.55 24.92 -0.78
C TYR A 354 14.88 24.50 -1.41
N VAL A 355 14.81 23.89 -2.59
CA VAL A 355 16.00 23.46 -3.32
C VAL A 355 15.78 23.56 -4.83
N HIS A 356 16.84 23.92 -5.55
CA HIS A 356 16.81 23.98 -7.01
C HIS A 356 16.85 22.55 -7.58
N ILE A 357 16.13 22.25 -8.66
CA ILE A 357 16.16 20.90 -9.24
C ILE A 357 17.58 20.50 -9.66
N ASP A 358 18.34 21.46 -10.20
CA ASP A 358 19.70 21.20 -10.64
C ASP A 358 20.61 20.88 -9.46
N ASP A 359 20.31 21.41 -8.27
CA ASP A 359 21.04 21.04 -7.07
C ASP A 359 20.70 19.61 -6.66
N VAL A 360 19.45 19.18 -6.81
CA VAL A 360 19.07 17.78 -6.57
C VAL A 360 19.80 16.86 -7.56
N ALA A 361 19.79 17.18 -8.85
CA ALA A 361 20.52 16.41 -9.86
C ALA A 361 22.04 16.40 -9.61
N SER A 362 22.63 17.56 -9.31
CA SER A 362 24.05 17.69 -9.01
C SER A 362 24.42 16.92 -7.73
N SER A 363 23.54 16.91 -6.73
CA SER A 363 23.76 16.14 -5.50
C SER A 363 23.75 14.64 -5.78
N HIS A 364 22.89 14.16 -6.69
CA HIS A 364 22.91 12.75 -7.10
C HIS A 364 24.23 12.39 -7.77
N ILE A 365 24.71 13.22 -8.69
CA ILE A 365 26.00 13.00 -9.37
C ILE A 365 27.13 12.99 -8.34
N LEU A 366 27.22 14.01 -7.48
CA LEU A 366 28.25 14.11 -6.46
C LEU A 366 28.24 12.89 -5.52
N LEU A 367 27.07 12.47 -5.04
CA LEU A 367 26.93 11.31 -4.16
C LEU A 367 27.19 10.00 -4.88
N TYR A 368 26.90 9.91 -6.18
CA TYR A 368 27.24 8.75 -6.98
C TYR A 368 28.75 8.61 -7.15
N GLU A 369 29.45 9.73 -7.37
CA GLU A 369 30.88 9.78 -7.67
C GLU A 369 31.77 9.75 -6.43
N THR A 370 31.28 10.13 -5.25
CA THR A 370 32.09 10.22 -4.01
C THR A 370 32.15 8.88 -3.25
N PRO A 371 33.23 8.07 -3.32
CA PRO A 371 33.22 6.69 -2.81
C PRO A 371 32.86 6.55 -1.32
N GLU A 372 33.21 7.53 -0.50
CA GLU A 372 32.99 7.56 0.95
C GLU A 372 31.54 7.96 1.33
N ALA A 373 30.75 8.43 0.35
CA ALA A 373 29.38 8.84 0.60
C ALA A 373 28.50 7.64 1.00
N THR A 374 27.96 7.69 2.22
CA THR A 374 27.13 6.62 2.78
C THR A 374 25.97 7.19 3.62
N GLY A 375 24.86 6.45 3.67
CA GLY A 375 23.67 6.84 4.42
C GLY A 375 22.90 8.00 3.79
N ARG A 376 22.11 8.71 4.62
CA ARG A 376 21.20 9.77 4.16
C ARG A 376 21.89 11.13 4.05
N TYR A 377 21.49 11.92 3.05
CA TYR A 377 21.92 13.30 2.83
C TYR A 377 20.66 14.17 2.67
N LEU A 378 20.63 15.32 3.34
CA LEU A 378 19.57 16.31 3.15
C LEU A 378 20.01 17.28 2.04
N CYS A 379 19.14 17.45 1.04
CA CYS A 379 19.34 18.37 -0.08
C CYS A 379 18.29 19.49 0.03
N SER A 380 18.65 20.56 0.74
CA SER A 380 17.80 21.74 0.94
C SER A 380 18.68 22.97 1.07
N SER A 381 18.43 23.99 0.24
CA SER A 381 19.22 25.23 0.25
C SER A 381 18.83 26.15 1.41
N VAL A 382 17.52 26.37 1.59
CA VAL A 382 16.99 27.26 2.63
C VAL A 382 15.69 26.71 3.20
N VAL A 383 15.35 27.11 4.43
CA VAL A 383 14.04 26.88 5.02
C VAL A 383 13.34 28.21 5.24
N LEU A 384 12.17 28.39 4.63
CA LEU A 384 11.34 29.59 4.75
C LEU A 384 9.95 29.21 5.23
N ASP A 385 9.34 30.09 6.03
CA ASP A 385 7.89 30.06 6.21
C ASP A 385 7.15 30.79 5.08
N ASN A 386 5.83 30.55 5.03
CA ASN A 386 4.96 31.14 4.03
C ASN A 386 5.05 32.67 3.99
N ASP A 387 5.12 33.36 5.13
CA ASP A 387 5.19 34.83 5.18
C ASP A 387 6.56 35.33 4.69
N GLU A 388 7.64 34.66 5.09
CA GLU A 388 9.01 34.91 4.60
C GLU A 388 9.08 34.76 3.07
N LEU A 389 8.45 33.70 2.53
CA LEU A 389 8.42 33.45 1.09
C LEU A 389 7.62 34.53 0.35
N VAL A 390 6.37 34.78 0.73
CA VAL A 390 5.53 35.74 -0.01
C VAL A 390 6.05 37.16 0.09
N SER A 391 6.65 37.54 1.22
CA SER A 391 7.34 38.82 1.36
C SER A 391 8.51 38.95 0.39
N PHE A 392 9.32 37.88 0.27
CA PHE A 392 10.40 37.80 -0.69
C PHE A 392 9.90 37.91 -2.15
N LEU A 393 8.88 37.13 -2.52
CA LEU A 393 8.34 37.10 -3.87
C LEU A 393 7.63 38.40 -4.26
N ALA A 394 6.82 38.98 -3.39
CA ALA A 394 6.12 40.24 -3.65
C ALA A 394 7.09 41.41 -3.87
N LYS A 395 8.24 41.40 -3.17
CA LYS A 395 9.31 42.38 -3.39
C LYS A 395 10.03 42.16 -4.73
N ARG A 396 10.26 40.91 -5.11
CA ARG A 396 11.03 40.55 -6.32
C ARG A 396 10.21 40.67 -7.60
N TYR A 397 8.91 40.37 -7.55
CA TYR A 397 8.01 40.39 -8.69
C TYR A 397 6.78 41.28 -8.43
N PRO A 398 6.97 42.61 -8.30
CA PRO A 398 5.90 43.53 -7.94
C PRO A 398 4.78 43.64 -8.99
N ILE A 399 5.01 43.12 -10.20
CA ILE A 399 4.03 43.09 -11.30
C ILE A 399 2.93 42.03 -11.11
N PHE A 400 3.15 41.04 -10.25
CA PHE A 400 2.20 39.96 -10.00
C PHE A 400 1.41 40.20 -8.71
N PRO A 401 0.12 39.80 -8.65
CA PRO A 401 -0.74 39.99 -7.48
C PRO A 401 -0.41 39.01 -6.33
N ILE A 402 0.86 38.93 -5.92
CA ILE A 402 1.31 38.02 -4.87
C ILE A 402 0.74 38.47 -3.51
N PRO A 403 0.13 37.57 -2.71
CA PRO A 403 -0.39 37.90 -1.40
C PRO A 403 0.70 38.43 -0.46
N ARG A 404 0.36 39.34 0.46
CA ARG A 404 1.32 39.88 1.44
C ARG A 404 1.47 39.00 2.69
N ARG A 405 0.52 38.10 2.92
CA ARG A 405 0.45 37.15 4.03
C ARG A 405 -0.34 35.93 3.60
N LEU A 406 -0.04 34.79 4.20
CA LEU A 406 -0.80 33.56 4.07
C LEU A 406 -1.22 33.06 5.45
N ASP A 407 -2.35 32.38 5.51
CA ASP A 407 -2.76 31.73 6.75
C ASP A 407 -1.78 30.59 7.05
N ASN A 408 -1.37 30.50 8.32
CA ASN A 408 -0.52 29.41 8.79
C ASN A 408 -1.30 28.54 9.79
N PRO A 409 -1.95 27.46 9.33
CA PRO A 409 -2.75 26.60 10.19
C PRO A 409 -1.93 25.83 11.23
N TYR A 410 -0.59 25.82 11.09
CA TYR A 410 0.33 25.10 11.97
C TYR A 410 0.96 25.97 13.06
N GLY A 411 0.70 27.29 13.05
CA GLY A 411 1.33 28.24 13.96
C GLY A 411 2.83 28.44 13.72
N LYS A 412 3.51 29.13 14.65
CA LYS A 412 4.93 29.48 14.49
C LYS A 412 5.83 28.24 14.60
N GLN A 413 6.58 27.96 13.55
CA GLN A 413 7.56 26.87 13.47
C GLN A 413 8.99 27.44 13.43
N THR A 414 9.97 26.79 14.06
CA THR A 414 11.35 27.32 14.20
C THR A 414 12.44 26.33 13.82
N TYR A 415 12.17 25.39 12.90
CA TYR A 415 13.16 24.39 12.51
C TYR A 415 14.04 24.86 11.34
N GLN A 416 15.19 24.21 11.22
CA GLN A 416 16.12 24.30 10.10
C GLN A 416 16.53 22.89 9.66
N LEU A 417 16.90 22.74 8.39
CA LEU A 417 17.39 21.47 7.85
C LEU A 417 18.92 21.47 7.88
N ASN A 418 19.50 20.38 8.38
CA ASN A 418 20.94 20.25 8.49
C ASN A 418 21.52 19.65 7.21
N THR A 419 22.06 20.51 6.34
CA THR A 419 22.71 20.13 5.08
C THR A 419 24.23 20.05 5.16
N SER A 420 24.82 20.23 6.34
CA SER A 420 26.27 20.25 6.55
C SER A 420 26.98 18.99 6.02
N LYS A 421 26.30 17.84 6.01
CA LYS A 421 26.83 16.59 5.47
C LYS A 421 27.04 16.64 3.96
N LEU A 422 26.14 17.29 3.23
CA LEU A 422 26.26 17.46 1.77
C LEU A 422 27.23 18.61 1.45
N GLU A 423 27.14 19.71 2.18
CA GLU A 423 28.07 20.85 2.05
C GLU A 423 29.52 20.47 2.38
N GLY A 424 29.72 19.56 3.35
CA GLY A 424 31.03 19.01 3.70
C GLY A 424 31.69 18.20 2.58
N LEU A 425 30.94 17.80 1.54
CA LEU A 425 31.46 17.22 0.30
C LEU A 425 31.84 18.30 -0.74
N GLY A 426 31.78 19.58 -0.38
CA GLY A 426 32.02 20.71 -1.29
C GLY A 426 30.79 21.13 -2.09
N PHE A 427 29.61 20.61 -1.78
CA PHE A 427 28.37 20.97 -2.47
C PHE A 427 27.98 22.42 -2.20
N LYS A 428 27.56 23.14 -3.26
CA LYS A 428 27.12 24.54 -3.16
C LYS A 428 25.71 24.66 -3.70
N PHE A 429 24.80 25.06 -2.84
CA PHE A 429 23.41 25.30 -3.23
C PHE A 429 23.24 26.62 -3.97
N ARG A 430 22.33 26.63 -4.94
CA ARG A 430 21.77 27.84 -5.51
C ARG A 430 20.86 28.53 -4.49
N GLY A 431 20.73 29.84 -4.64
CA GLY A 431 19.86 30.64 -3.77
C GLY A 431 18.39 30.50 -4.16
N VAL A 432 17.50 30.74 -3.20
CA VAL A 432 16.04 30.81 -3.45
C VAL A 432 15.67 31.82 -4.52
N GLN A 433 16.47 32.87 -4.71
CA GLN A 433 16.25 33.88 -5.74
C GLN A 433 16.25 33.29 -7.14
N GLU A 434 17.33 32.57 -7.45
CA GLU A 434 17.54 31.92 -8.73
C GLU A 434 16.48 30.85 -9.01
N MET A 435 16.08 30.08 -7.98
CA MET A 435 15.00 29.09 -8.10
C MET A 435 13.70 29.70 -8.61
N PHE A 436 13.30 30.83 -8.03
CA PHE A 436 12.07 31.49 -8.43
C PHE A 436 12.22 32.29 -9.73
N ASP A 437 13.42 32.81 -10.05
CA ASP A 437 13.67 33.46 -11.34
C ASP A 437 13.44 32.47 -12.49
N ASP A 438 14.06 31.30 -12.39
CA ASP A 438 13.91 30.21 -13.36
C ASP A 438 12.47 29.70 -13.46
N CYS A 439 11.79 29.59 -12.31
CA CYS A 439 10.39 29.19 -12.26
C CYS A 439 9.47 30.21 -12.96
N VAL A 440 9.62 31.49 -12.65
CA VAL A 440 8.82 32.56 -13.27
C VAL A 440 9.09 32.63 -14.77
N GLN A 441 10.35 32.54 -15.19
CA GLN A 441 10.70 32.53 -16.61
C GLN A 441 10.07 31.32 -17.33
N SER A 442 10.13 30.14 -16.74
CA SER A 442 9.49 28.93 -17.27
C SER A 442 7.97 29.08 -17.41
N LEU A 443 7.30 29.64 -16.40
CA LEU A 443 5.86 29.92 -16.45
C LEU A 443 5.50 30.97 -17.51
N LYS A 444 6.36 31.96 -17.75
CA LYS A 444 6.19 32.92 -18.85
C LYS A 444 6.36 32.26 -20.21
N ASP A 445 7.41 31.47 -20.40
CA ASP A 445 7.71 30.77 -21.66
C ASP A 445 6.59 29.79 -22.05
N GLN A 446 5.90 29.23 -21.04
CA GLN A 446 4.73 28.35 -21.21
C GLN A 446 3.40 29.11 -21.37
N GLY A 447 3.40 30.45 -21.27
CA GLY A 447 2.21 31.28 -21.39
C GLY A 447 1.28 31.27 -20.18
N HIS A 448 1.74 30.79 -19.03
CA HIS A 448 0.97 30.75 -17.78
C HIS A 448 1.02 32.07 -16.99
N LEU A 449 2.10 32.83 -17.14
CA LEU A 449 2.23 34.19 -16.61
C LEU A 449 2.37 35.18 -17.76
N LEU A 450 1.43 36.13 -17.82
CA LEU A 450 1.47 37.23 -18.79
C LEU A 450 2.03 38.47 -18.09
N GLU A 451 2.93 39.18 -18.75
CA GLU A 451 3.26 40.54 -18.35
C GLU A 451 2.08 41.42 -18.76
N CYS A 452 1.35 42.00 -17.80
CA CYS A 452 0.41 43.06 -18.13
C CYS A 452 1.21 44.20 -18.80
N PRO A 453 0.89 44.62 -20.03
CA PRO A 453 1.41 45.88 -20.53
C PRO A 453 0.82 46.99 -19.64
N LEU A 454 1.70 47.81 -19.08
CA LEU A 454 1.34 49.01 -18.32
C LEU A 454 0.45 49.96 -19.14
#